data_AF-A0A2H1EGS3-F1
#
_entry.id   AF-A0A2H1EGS3-F1
#
_cell.length_a   1.000
_cell.length_b   1.000
_cell.length_c   1.000
_cell.angle_alpha   90.00
_cell.angle_beta   90.00
_cell.angle_gamma   90.00
#
_symmetry.space_group_name_H-M   'P 1'
#
loop_
_entity.id
_entity.type
_entity.pdbx_description
1 polymer ?
#
loop_
_entity_poly.entity_id
_entity_poly.type
_entity_poly.pdbx_seq_one_letter_code
_entity_poly.pdbx_strand_id
1 'polypeptide(L)' 'MSTYKGKFDTDFEHNKKILNEVAVVRSKGLKNEIAGYITSYLRRELEEKEAKEEIVAQDETVDDTEEIEEQILN' A
#
# COMPACT_ATOMS: atom_id res chain seq x y z
N MET A 1 10.73 -6.29 13.89
CA MET A 1 9.41 -5.64 13.90
C MET A 1 8.58 -6.18 12.71
N SER A 2 8.46 -7.51 12.62
CA SER A 2 8.14 -8.18 11.33
C SER A 2 7.01 -9.22 11.45
N THR A 3 6.43 -9.38 12.64
CA THR A 3 5.69 -10.60 13.01
C THR A 3 4.27 -10.66 12.43
N TYR A 4 3.72 -9.56 11.91
CA TYR A 4 2.34 -9.49 11.39
C TYR A 4 2.21 -8.73 10.07
N LYS A 5 3.33 -8.40 9.42
CA LYS A 5 3.33 -7.70 8.13
C LYS A 5 2.74 -8.65 7.08
N GLY A 6 1.50 -8.38 6.64
CA GLY A 6 0.74 -9.23 5.71
C GLY A 6 -0.52 -9.90 6.27
N LYS A 7 -0.82 -9.74 7.57
CA LYS A 7 -2.11 -10.22 8.14
C LYS A 7 -3.23 -9.19 8.08
N PHE A 8 -2.87 -7.91 8.01
CA PHE A 8 -3.81 -6.80 7.91
C PHE A 8 -3.97 -6.38 6.45
N ASP A 9 -5.16 -5.91 6.09
CA ASP A 9 -5.50 -5.42 4.76
C ASP A 9 -6.32 -4.11 4.87
N THR A 10 -6.90 -3.67 3.76
CA THR A 10 -7.73 -2.46 3.73
C THR A 10 -9.17 -2.69 4.24
N ASP A 11 -9.53 -3.89 4.72
CA ASP A 11 -10.85 -4.20 5.27
C ASP A 11 -10.89 -3.98 6.79
N PHE A 12 -11.81 -3.11 7.22
CA PHE A 12 -11.93 -2.71 8.62
C PHE A 12 -12.38 -3.87 9.54
N GLU A 13 -13.30 -4.72 9.08
CA GLU A 13 -13.84 -5.81 9.91
C GLU A 13 -12.84 -6.96 10.04
N HIS A 14 -12.08 -7.26 8.99
CA HIS A 14 -10.97 -8.18 9.03
C HIS A 14 -9.88 -7.70 9.99
N ASN A 15 -9.49 -6.42 9.90
CA ASN A 15 -8.51 -5.83 10.82
C ASN A 15 -8.95 -5.89 12.28
N LYS A 16 -10.25 -5.69 12.58
CA LYS A 16 -10.79 -5.88 13.93
C LYS A 16 -10.69 -7.33 14.42
N LYS A 17 -10.91 -8.32 13.55
CA LYS A 17 -10.78 -9.74 13.90
C LYS A 17 -9.32 -10.08 14.24
N ILE A 18 -8.39 -9.74 13.34
CA ILE A 18 -6.95 -9.94 13.56
C ILE A 18 -6.50 -9.21 14.84
N LEU A 19 -6.97 -7.99 15.07
CA LEU A 19 -6.60 -7.22 16.27
C LEU A 19 -7.04 -7.92 17.57
N ASN A 20 -8.15 -8.65 17.58
CA ASN A 20 -8.57 -9.45 18.74
C ASN A 20 -7.68 -10.69 18.97
N GLU A 21 -7.11 -11.25 17.90
CA GLU A 21 -6.20 -12.40 17.97
C GLU A 21 -4.80 -11.99 18.41
N VAL A 22 -4.38 -10.77 18.02
CA VAL A 22 -3.01 -10.28 18.22
C VAL A 22 -2.87 -9.46 19.51
N ALA A 23 -3.92 -8.77 19.96
CA ALA A 23 -3.85 -7.89 21.13
C ALA A 23 -5.13 -7.85 21.96
N VAL A 24 -4.97 -7.81 23.28
CA VAL A 24 -6.09 -7.62 24.22
C VAL A 24 -6.36 -6.12 24.41
N VAL A 25 -7.15 -5.53 23.51
CA VAL A 25 -7.59 -4.13 23.62
C VAL A 25 -8.91 -4.06 24.38
N ARG A 26 -8.87 -3.51 25.60
CA ARG A 26 -10.02 -3.44 26.52
C ARG A 26 -11.06 -2.40 26.13
N SER A 27 -10.63 -1.27 25.57
CA SER A 27 -11.55 -0.21 25.15
C SER A 27 -12.04 -0.43 23.72
N LYS A 28 -13.36 -0.39 23.53
CA LYS A 28 -13.99 -0.45 22.21
C LYS A 28 -13.56 0.73 21.33
N GLY A 29 -13.49 1.94 21.89
CA GLY A 29 -13.08 3.14 21.16
C GLY A 29 -11.66 3.03 20.65
N LEU A 30 -10.72 2.66 21.54
CA LEU A 30 -9.33 2.48 21.18
C LEU A 30 -9.14 1.37 20.14
N LYS A 31 -9.90 0.27 20.26
CA LYS A 31 -9.87 -0.81 19.28
C LYS A 31 -10.29 -0.33 17.89
N ASN A 32 -11.36 0.45 17.82
CA ASN A 32 -11.84 1.01 16.56
C ASN A 32 -10.84 2.01 15.96
N GLU A 33 -10.22 2.83 16.80
CA GLU A 33 -9.20 3.79 16.38
C GLU A 33 -7.97 3.09 15.82
N ILE A 34 -7.47 2.05 16.48
CA ILE A 34 -6.35 1.24 15.99
C ILE A 34 -6.70 0.56 14.66
N ALA A 35 -7.87 -0.08 14.57
CA ALA A 35 -8.31 -0.72 13.33
C ALA A 35 -8.46 0.29 12.18
N GLY A 36 -9.01 1.48 12.47
CA GLY A 36 -9.13 2.57 11.49
C GLY A 36 -7.77 3.07 11.02
N TYR A 37 -6.83 3.29 11.96
CA TYR A 37 -5.47 3.71 11.63
C TYR A 37 -4.76 2.70 10.72
N ILE A 38 -4.87 1.40 11.01
CA ILE A 38 -4.28 0.33 10.18
C ILE A 38 -4.85 0.39 8.76
N THR A 39 -6.18 0.48 8.60
CA THR A 39 -6.82 0.58 7.28
C THR A 39 -6.36 1.81 6.51
N SER A 40 -6.34 2.99 7.15
CA SER A 40 -5.91 4.23 6.50
C SER A 40 -4.43 4.20 6.12
N TYR A 41 -3.58 3.64 6.97
CA TYR A 41 -2.14 3.48 6.69
C TYR A 41 -1.91 2.57 5.49
N LEU A 42 -2.57 1.41 5.44
CA LEU A 42 -2.41 0.45 4.35
C LEU A 42 -2.94 0.98 3.02
N ARG A 43 -4.06 1.72 3.04
CA ARG A 43 -4.58 2.39 1.84
C ARG A 43 -3.56 3.40 1.30
N ARG A 44 -2.99 4.22 2.17
CA ARG A 44 -1.98 5.20 1.76
C ARG A 44 -0.71 4.52 1.21
N GLU A 45 -0.25 3.44 1.83
CA GLU A 45 0.88 2.69 1.29
C GLU A 45 0.60 2.05 -0.06
N LEU A 46 -0.64 1.61 -0.31
CA LEU A 46 -1.03 1.07 -1.62
C LEU A 46 -1.03 2.17 -2.69
N GLU A 47 -1.68 3.31 -2.42
CA GLU A 47 -1.69 4.47 -3.31
C GLU A 47 -0.27 4.98 -3.60
N GLU A 48 0.60 5.05 -2.59
CA GLU A 48 2.00 5.46 -2.75
C GLU A 48 2.81 4.45 -3.59
N LYS A 49 2.47 3.16 -3.53
CA LYS A 49 3.10 2.13 -4.37
C LYS A 49 2.61 2.20 -5.80
N GLU A 50 1.29 2.28 -6.01
CA GLU A 50 0.69 2.41 -7.34
C GLU A 50 1.22 3.66 -8.05
N ALA A 51 1.29 4.80 -7.35
CA ALA A 51 1.86 6.02 -7.91
C ALA A 51 3.35 5.88 -8.28
N LYS A 52 4.13 5.14 -7.49
CA LYS A 52 5.55 4.88 -7.82
C LYS A 52 5.68 3.92 -9.00
N GLU A 53 4.86 2.88 -9.06
CA GLU A 53 4.84 1.92 -10.16
C GLU A 53 4.40 2.59 -11.47
N GLU A 54 3.42 3.50 -11.44
CA GLU A 54 3.01 4.30 -12.60
C GLU A 54 4.11 5.24 -13.09
N ILE A 55 4.84 5.91 -12.19
CA ILE A 55 5.96 6.78 -12.57
C ILE A 55 7.09 5.97 -13.21
N VAL A 56 7.44 4.81 -12.64
CA VAL A 56 8.50 3.94 -13.20
C VAL A 56 8.09 3.39 -14.57
N ALA A 57 6.83 2.97 -14.74
CA ALA A 57 6.34 2.49 -16.03
C ALA A 57 6.30 3.60 -17.10
N GLN A 58 5.98 4.85 -16.72
CA GLN A 58 6.00 5.97 -17.65
C GLN A 58 7.43 6.35 -18.06
N ASP A 59 8.38 6.35 -17.12
CA ASP A 59 9.80 6.65 -17.37
C ASP A 59 10.43 5.64 -18.34
N GLU A 60 10.19 4.34 -18.15
CA GLU A 60 10.64 3.29 -19.08
C GLU A 60 10.04 3.45 -20.48
N THR A 61 8.75 3.78 -20.60
CA THR A 61 8.12 3.99 -21.92
C THR A 61 8.62 5.23 -22.66
N VAL A 62 9.07 6.26 -21.94
CA VAL A 62 9.61 7.48 -22.54
C VAL A 62 11.01 7.23 -23.08
N ASP A 63 11.87 6.55 -22.31
CA ASP A 63 13.23 6.17 -22.71
C ASP A 63 13.21 5.28 -23.97
N ASP A 64 12.33 4.28 -24.01
CA ASP A 64 12.11 3.42 -25.19
C ASP A 64 11.65 4.21 -26.43
N THR A 65 10.78 5.22 -26.26
CA THR A 65 10.33 6.05 -27.39
C THR A 65 11.41 7.00 -27.91
N GLU A 66 12.21 7.59 -27.03
CA GLU A 66 13.31 8.48 -27.41
C GLU A 66 14.42 7.73 -28.16
N GLU A 67 14.78 6.51 -27.73
CA GLU A 67 15.76 5.66 -28.43
C GLU A 67 15.29 5.26 -29.85
N ILE A 68 14.00 4.95 -30.01
CA ILE A 68 13.43 4.59 -31.32
C ILE A 68 13.43 5.80 -32.26
N GLU A 69 13.10 7.00 -31.76
CA GLU A 69 13.11 8.23 -32.56
C GLU A 69 14.53 8.62 -33.01
N GLU A 70 15.54 8.51 -32.14
CA GLU A 70 16.94 8.77 -32.52
C GLU A 70 17.46 7.79 -33.59
N GLN A 71 17.05 6.52 -33.53
CA GLN A 71 17.44 5.51 -34.53
C GLN A 71 16.85 5.75 -35.94
N ILE A 72 15.70 6.41 -36.04
CA ILE A 72 15.05 6.72 -37.33
C ILE A 72 15.70 7.93 -38.02
N LEU A 73 16.38 8.79 -37.26
CA LEU A 73 16.95 10.04 -37.77
C LEU A 73 18.39 9.91 -38.32
N ASN A 74 19.06 8.78 -38.09
CA ASN A 74 20.42 8.45 -38.61
C ASN A 74 20.39 7.56 -39.84
#